data_AF-A0A0F4LBG6-F1
#
_entry.id   AF-A0A0F4LBG6-F1
#
_cell.length_a   1.000
_cell.length_b   1.000
_cell.length_c   1.000
_cell.angle_alpha   90.00
_cell.angle_beta   90.00
_cell.angle_gamma   90.00
#
_symmetry.space_group_name_H-M   'P 1'
#
loop_
_entity.id
_entity.type
_entity.pdbx_description
1 polymer ?
#
loop_
_entity_poly.entity_id
_entity_poly.type
_entity_poly.pdbx_seq_one_letter_code
_entity_poly.pdbx_strand_id
1 'polypeptide(L)'
;MSMTTIINYVLIALVGGVGSVVANKGIAVFNDGLRPIYPEYFDNKINRRELALTSFGVSFGLIIGFGIPISIGSTILLAHSILLACDIFGTWTPNNKWGAAIAFAIGAVYGAGLLLGLSWIVRLFKMLPFNFFGALSLLGSPILLAFCAFPAIAVSEQHNVKKGGITFLWTFVTYVLSSKFGTFNLGNGITITLNATGMALLVAMICMVYYAAKVKGTNNSNENLVNIFSARIGRIKKNWIWLSLMGGLITAASSELILTIDVLSLQLLNKGQVHEAVLTSFARAIGFTPLVFSTAIVTGVYGMAGTTLIFAIGLLLKGQPLVAFIAGAVWMWIEVQALGATAKGMDKFPGLRDMGDHIRNSLMETISISLLIGAAIACNKMAPTFGFFWVIGTWLLNKKMKKPLVDMAVGPIATIALGLLLNILRIVHLF
;
A
#
# COMPACT_ATOMS: atom_id res chain seq x y z
N MET A 1 -25.36 14.71 -10.87
CA MET A 1 -23.99 14.28 -10.50
C MET A 1 -23.05 15.33 -11.02
N SER A 2 -22.12 15.89 -10.22
CA SER A 2 -21.21 16.92 -10.74
C SER A 2 -20.19 16.33 -11.71
N MET A 3 -19.65 17.15 -12.62
CA MET A 3 -18.66 16.71 -13.62
C MET A 3 -17.44 16.05 -12.95
N THR A 4 -16.96 16.59 -11.83
CA THR A 4 -15.88 16.03 -11.01
C THR A 4 -16.23 14.63 -10.49
N THR A 5 -17.47 14.41 -10.05
CA THR A 5 -17.88 13.09 -9.58
C THR A 5 -17.83 12.07 -10.72
N ILE A 6 -18.31 12.42 -11.92
CA ILE A 6 -18.28 11.53 -13.08
C ILE A 6 -16.84 11.17 -13.45
N ILE A 7 -15.94 12.15 -13.49
CA ILE A 7 -14.51 11.95 -13.75
C ILE A 7 -13.91 10.96 -12.73
N ASN A 8 -14.23 11.11 -11.44
CA ASN A 8 -13.72 10.22 -10.39
C ASN A 8 -14.17 8.77 -10.59
N TYR A 9 -15.42 8.54 -10.97
CA TYR A 9 -15.92 7.20 -11.30
C TYR A 9 -15.22 6.60 -12.51
N VAL A 10 -15.06 7.39 -13.58
CA VAL A 10 -14.37 6.94 -14.79
C VAL A 10 -12.91 6.61 -14.48
N LEU A 11 -12.20 7.46 -13.74
CA LEU A 11 -10.80 7.22 -13.37
C LEU A 11 -10.64 5.94 -12.56
N ILE A 12 -11.46 5.73 -11.52
CA ILE A 12 -11.36 4.53 -10.69
C ILE A 12 -11.79 3.28 -11.45
N ALA A 13 -12.80 3.37 -12.32
CA ALA A 13 -13.15 2.28 -13.22
C ALA A 13 -12.00 1.92 -14.17
N LEU A 14 -11.31 2.92 -14.72
CA LEU A 14 -10.13 2.68 -15.58
C LEU A 14 -8.96 2.11 -14.80
N VAL A 15 -8.68 2.59 -13.58
CA VAL A 15 -7.67 2.01 -12.68
C VAL A 15 -7.98 0.54 -12.41
N GLY A 16 -9.23 0.22 -12.07
CA GLY A 16 -9.67 -1.15 -11.82
C GLY A 16 -9.58 -2.05 -13.06
N GLY A 17 -10.05 -1.55 -14.21
CA GLY A 17 -10.08 -2.29 -15.46
C GLY A 17 -8.69 -2.53 -16.01
N VAL A 18 -7.87 -1.48 -16.17
CA VAL A 18 -6.49 -1.61 -16.67
C VAL A 18 -5.62 -2.41 -15.69
N GLY A 19 -5.77 -2.19 -14.37
CA GLY A 19 -5.11 -2.97 -13.33
C GLY A 19 -5.36 -4.48 -13.49
N SER A 20 -6.63 -4.85 -13.72
CA SER A 20 -7.01 -6.25 -13.93
C SER A 20 -6.44 -6.83 -15.24
N VAL A 21 -6.33 -6.02 -16.30
CA VAL A 21 -5.71 -6.43 -17.57
C VAL A 21 -4.22 -6.70 -17.42
N VAL A 22 -3.48 -5.81 -16.72
CA VAL A 22 -2.03 -5.99 -16.54
C VAL A 22 -1.71 -7.17 -15.62
N ALA A 23 -2.57 -7.45 -14.63
CA ALA A 23 -2.51 -8.66 -13.83
C ALA A 23 -2.84 -9.90 -14.66
N ASN A 24 -3.91 -9.86 -15.47
CA ASN A 24 -4.30 -10.98 -16.34
C ASN A 24 -3.16 -11.44 -17.25
N LYS A 25 -2.47 -10.48 -17.88
CA LYS A 25 -1.34 -10.71 -18.79
C LYS A 25 -0.03 -11.06 -18.08
N GLY A 26 0.01 -11.03 -16.74
CA GLY A 26 1.24 -11.20 -15.97
C GLY A 26 2.31 -10.16 -16.31
N ILE A 27 1.88 -8.91 -16.51
CA ILE A 27 2.76 -7.75 -16.74
C ILE A 27 3.12 -7.10 -15.40
N ALA A 28 2.10 -6.85 -14.58
CA ALA A 28 2.24 -6.25 -13.27
C ALA A 28 1.19 -6.76 -12.30
N VAL A 29 1.57 -6.85 -11.04
CA VAL A 29 0.65 -7.11 -9.91
C VAL A 29 0.95 -6.15 -8.77
N PHE A 30 -0.03 -5.94 -7.90
CA PHE A 30 0.10 -5.02 -6.79
C PHE A 30 0.59 -5.75 -5.53
N ASN A 31 0.12 -6.97 -5.30
CA ASN A 31 0.54 -7.76 -4.15
C ASN A 31 1.99 -8.25 -4.29
N ASP A 32 2.86 -7.76 -3.42
CA ASP A 32 4.27 -8.16 -3.36
C ASP A 32 4.43 -9.65 -3.09
N GLY A 33 3.52 -10.28 -2.33
CA GLY A 33 3.55 -11.72 -2.05
C GLY A 33 3.14 -12.57 -3.26
N LEU A 34 2.48 -11.98 -4.26
CA LEU A 34 2.09 -12.67 -5.49
C LEU A 34 3.19 -12.63 -6.56
N ARG A 35 4.03 -11.59 -6.59
CA ARG A 35 5.12 -11.46 -7.59
C ARG A 35 6.04 -12.70 -7.63
N PRO A 36 6.54 -13.24 -6.50
CA PRO A 36 7.41 -14.41 -6.49
C PRO A 36 6.80 -15.69 -7.07
N ILE A 37 5.47 -15.76 -7.19
CA ILE A 37 4.74 -16.92 -7.69
C ILE A 37 4.65 -16.92 -9.23
N TYR A 38 4.73 -15.75 -9.86
CA TYR A 38 4.62 -15.65 -11.33
C TYR A 38 5.72 -16.39 -12.11
N PRO A 39 6.99 -16.40 -11.68
CA PRO A 39 8.02 -17.24 -12.30
C PRO A 39 7.60 -18.71 -12.41
N GLU A 40 6.98 -19.27 -11.36
CA GLU A 40 6.50 -20.67 -11.39
C GLU A 40 5.38 -20.86 -12.44
N TYR A 41 4.51 -19.86 -12.61
CA TYR A 41 3.49 -19.88 -13.65
C TYR A 41 4.09 -19.76 -15.06
N PHE A 42 5.10 -18.89 -15.24
CA PHE A 42 5.77 -18.73 -16.53
C PHE A 42 6.60 -19.96 -16.92
N ASP A 43 7.17 -20.64 -15.93
CA ASP A 43 7.91 -21.88 -16.10
C ASP A 43 6.98 -23.12 -16.20
N ASN A 44 5.66 -22.92 -16.24
CA ASN A 44 4.63 -23.98 -16.27
C ASN A 44 4.66 -24.97 -15.10
N LYS A 45 5.25 -24.59 -13.95
CA LYS A 45 5.25 -25.41 -12.72
C LYS A 45 3.91 -25.39 -12.01
N ILE A 46 3.21 -24.26 -12.10
CA ILE A 46 1.83 -24.11 -11.63
C ILE A 46 0.91 -23.74 -12.78
N ASN A 47 -0.35 -24.17 -12.68
CA ASN A 47 -1.36 -23.79 -13.66
C ASN A 47 -2.04 -22.45 -13.29
N ARG A 48 -2.87 -21.93 -14.19
CA ARG A 48 -3.59 -20.66 -13.97
C ARG A 48 -4.55 -20.72 -12.78
N ARG A 49 -5.13 -21.89 -12.50
CA ARG A 49 -6.07 -22.08 -11.39
C ARG A 49 -5.35 -22.00 -10.04
N GLU A 50 -4.15 -22.58 -9.94
CA GLU A 50 -3.29 -22.45 -8.77
C GLU A 50 -2.85 -21.00 -8.57
N LEU A 51 -2.42 -20.30 -9.64
CA LEU A 51 -2.11 -18.87 -9.56
C LEU A 51 -3.32 -18.04 -9.07
N ALA A 52 -4.52 -18.35 -9.57
CA ALA A 52 -5.78 -17.73 -9.16
C ALA A 52 -6.09 -17.97 -7.67
N LEU A 53 -5.94 -19.20 -7.18
CA LEU A 53 -6.14 -19.55 -5.78
C LEU A 53 -5.12 -18.85 -4.87
N THR A 54 -3.85 -18.82 -5.27
CA THR A 54 -2.80 -18.14 -4.52
C THR A 54 -3.06 -16.65 -4.44
N SER A 55 -3.41 -16.01 -5.58
CA SER A 55 -3.74 -14.58 -5.62
C SER A 55 -4.91 -14.21 -4.70
N PHE A 56 -5.93 -15.06 -4.63
CA PHE A 56 -7.05 -14.89 -3.70
C PHE A 56 -6.57 -15.02 -2.25
N GLY A 57 -5.80 -16.07 -1.95
CA GLY A 57 -5.30 -16.32 -0.60
C GLY A 57 -4.46 -15.18 -0.03
N VAL A 58 -3.56 -14.61 -0.84
CA VAL A 58 -2.66 -13.52 -0.39
C VAL A 58 -3.29 -12.13 -0.41
N SER A 59 -4.38 -11.92 -1.17
CA SER A 59 -4.95 -10.59 -1.39
C SER A 59 -6.28 -10.36 -0.69
N PHE A 60 -7.14 -11.39 -0.59
CA PHE A 60 -8.51 -11.22 -0.10
C PHE A 60 -8.56 -10.67 1.33
N GLY A 61 -7.78 -11.25 2.25
CA GLY A 61 -7.73 -10.81 3.65
C GLY A 61 -7.29 -9.35 3.78
N LEU A 62 -6.37 -8.89 2.93
CA LEU A 62 -5.90 -7.50 2.90
C LEU A 62 -6.97 -6.55 2.35
N ILE A 63 -7.77 -6.96 1.37
CA ILE A 63 -8.87 -6.14 0.83
C ILE A 63 -9.93 -5.90 1.90
N ILE A 64 -10.46 -6.99 2.48
CA ILE A 64 -11.57 -6.90 3.44
C ILE A 64 -11.14 -6.40 4.81
N GLY A 65 -9.89 -6.67 5.18
CA GLY A 65 -9.36 -6.39 6.51
C GLY A 65 -8.56 -5.10 6.62
N PHE A 66 -8.05 -4.56 5.52
CA PHE A 66 -7.20 -3.38 5.56
C PHE A 66 -7.63 -2.32 4.54
N GLY A 67 -7.75 -2.69 3.27
CA GLY A 67 -8.12 -1.78 2.19
C GLY A 67 -9.46 -1.09 2.42
N ILE A 68 -10.54 -1.86 2.45
CA ILE A 68 -11.91 -1.34 2.57
C ILE A 68 -12.15 -0.67 3.93
N PRO A 69 -11.81 -1.26 5.09
CA PRO A 69 -12.09 -0.64 6.39
C PRO A 69 -11.44 0.73 6.57
N ILE A 70 -10.17 0.88 6.17
CA ILE A 70 -9.45 2.15 6.27
C ILE A 70 -10.03 3.18 5.28
N SER A 71 -10.44 2.73 4.09
CA SER A 71 -11.08 3.60 3.09
C SER A 71 -12.42 4.13 3.59
N ILE A 72 -13.23 3.29 4.25
CA ILE A 72 -14.52 3.71 4.82
C ILE A 72 -14.30 4.84 5.83
N GLY A 73 -13.34 4.69 6.75
CA GLY A 73 -13.07 5.69 7.79
C GLY A 73 -12.54 7.05 7.29
N SER A 74 -12.16 7.15 6.01
CA SER A 74 -11.49 8.33 5.43
C SER A 74 -12.19 8.93 4.22
N THR A 75 -13.16 8.23 3.62
CA THR A 75 -13.78 8.59 2.33
C THR A 75 -12.81 8.69 1.14
N ILE A 76 -11.55 8.26 1.32
CA ILE A 76 -10.51 8.17 0.29
C ILE A 76 -10.19 6.69 0.09
N LEU A 77 -10.05 6.24 -1.15
CA LEU A 77 -9.71 4.84 -1.41
C LEU A 77 -8.23 4.60 -1.14
N LEU A 78 -7.96 3.62 -0.29
CA LEU A 78 -6.64 3.04 -0.16
C LEU A 78 -6.40 2.11 -1.37
N ALA A 79 -5.25 2.20 -2.02
CA ALA A 79 -4.92 1.41 -3.22
C ALA A 79 -5.08 -0.09 -3.02
N HIS A 80 -4.87 -0.58 -1.79
CA HIS A 80 -5.09 -1.95 -1.36
C HIS A 80 -6.56 -2.43 -1.52
N SER A 81 -7.54 -1.53 -1.54
CA SER A 81 -8.95 -1.89 -1.75
C SER A 81 -9.26 -2.25 -3.21
N ILE A 82 -8.54 -1.65 -4.17
CA ILE A 82 -8.78 -1.80 -5.61
C ILE A 82 -7.72 -2.62 -6.31
N LEU A 83 -6.43 -2.32 -6.13
CA LEU A 83 -5.35 -2.95 -6.89
C LEU A 83 -5.13 -4.41 -6.50
N LEU A 84 -5.36 -4.76 -5.22
CA LEU A 84 -5.36 -6.17 -4.79
C LEU A 84 -6.54 -6.95 -5.37
N ALA A 85 -7.69 -6.31 -5.57
CA ALA A 85 -8.82 -6.95 -6.23
C ALA A 85 -8.53 -7.17 -7.73
N CYS A 86 -7.82 -6.22 -8.36
CA CYS A 86 -7.33 -6.36 -9.73
C CYS A 86 -6.41 -7.57 -9.90
N ASP A 87 -5.55 -7.86 -8.92
CA ASP A 87 -4.72 -9.07 -8.94
C ASP A 87 -5.60 -10.34 -9.02
N ILE A 88 -6.67 -10.39 -8.21
CA ILE A 88 -7.60 -11.53 -8.19
C ILE A 88 -8.38 -11.63 -9.51
N PHE A 89 -9.00 -10.55 -9.97
CA PHE A 89 -9.80 -10.58 -11.21
C PHE A 89 -8.94 -10.88 -12.44
N GLY A 90 -7.72 -10.34 -12.46
CA GLY A 90 -6.76 -10.60 -13.51
C GLY A 90 -6.40 -12.07 -13.58
N THR A 91 -6.03 -12.70 -12.46
CA THR A 91 -5.60 -14.11 -12.43
C THR A 91 -6.77 -15.09 -12.62
N TRP A 92 -7.98 -14.75 -12.16
CA TRP A 92 -9.17 -15.60 -12.28
C TRP A 92 -9.71 -15.69 -13.71
N THR A 93 -9.39 -14.71 -14.53
CA THR A 93 -9.84 -14.67 -15.93
C THR A 93 -8.85 -15.43 -16.84
N PRO A 94 -9.35 -16.02 -17.95
CA PRO A 94 -8.50 -16.73 -18.91
C PRO A 94 -7.36 -15.87 -19.47
N ASN A 95 -6.22 -16.47 -19.77
CA ASN A 95 -5.09 -15.76 -20.38
C ASN A 95 -5.23 -15.70 -21.92
N ASN A 96 -6.31 -15.07 -22.40
CA ASN A 96 -6.55 -14.83 -23.82
C ASN A 96 -7.19 -13.44 -24.03
N LYS A 97 -7.38 -13.01 -25.28
CA LYS A 97 -7.93 -11.68 -25.60
C LYS A 97 -9.29 -11.44 -24.92
N TRP A 98 -10.14 -12.46 -24.88
CA TRP A 98 -11.44 -12.42 -24.22
C TRP A 98 -11.34 -12.31 -22.71
N GLY A 99 -10.42 -13.07 -22.09
CA GLY A 99 -10.19 -13.02 -20.66
C GLY A 99 -9.62 -11.68 -20.21
N ALA A 100 -8.76 -11.03 -21.01
CA ALA A 100 -8.34 -9.65 -20.76
C ALA A 100 -9.52 -8.66 -20.80
N ALA A 101 -10.45 -8.81 -21.76
CA ALA A 101 -11.64 -7.96 -21.83
C ALA A 101 -12.59 -8.19 -20.63
N ILE A 102 -12.76 -9.45 -20.21
CA ILE A 102 -13.53 -9.81 -19.01
C ILE A 102 -12.85 -9.24 -17.75
N ALA A 103 -11.53 -9.34 -17.65
CA ALA A 103 -10.76 -8.77 -16.54
C ALA A 103 -10.98 -7.26 -16.45
N PHE A 104 -10.92 -6.58 -17.60
CA PHE A 104 -11.21 -5.15 -17.69
C PHE A 104 -12.62 -4.83 -17.19
N ALA A 105 -13.63 -5.54 -17.68
CA ALA A 105 -15.02 -5.30 -17.31
C ALA A 105 -15.25 -5.52 -15.81
N ILE A 106 -14.79 -6.64 -15.25
CA ILE A 106 -14.94 -6.95 -13.82
C ILE A 106 -14.20 -5.91 -12.97
N GLY A 107 -12.96 -5.58 -13.33
CA GLY A 107 -12.16 -4.58 -12.64
C GLY A 107 -12.78 -3.19 -12.68
N ALA A 108 -13.32 -2.78 -13.82
CA ALA A 108 -13.98 -1.48 -13.98
C ALA A 108 -15.29 -1.38 -13.19
N VAL A 109 -16.12 -2.43 -13.25
CA VAL A 109 -17.36 -2.52 -12.47
C VAL A 109 -17.05 -2.50 -10.98
N TYR A 110 -16.05 -3.25 -10.53
CA TYR A 110 -15.64 -3.26 -9.13
C TYR A 110 -15.08 -1.89 -8.68
N GLY A 111 -14.25 -1.24 -9.49
CA GLY A 111 -13.72 0.09 -9.20
C GLY A 111 -14.84 1.13 -9.03
N ALA A 112 -15.75 1.22 -10.00
CA ALA A 112 -16.91 2.11 -9.90
C ALA A 112 -17.83 1.73 -8.72
N GLY A 113 -18.05 0.43 -8.53
CA GLY A 113 -18.84 -0.13 -7.44
C GLY A 113 -18.25 0.17 -6.06
N LEU A 114 -16.92 0.20 -5.91
CA LEU A 114 -16.26 0.59 -4.66
C LEU A 114 -16.56 2.04 -4.30
N LEU A 115 -16.45 2.97 -5.23
CA LEU A 115 -16.68 4.39 -4.96
C LEU A 115 -18.17 4.67 -4.67
N LEU A 116 -19.08 3.98 -5.37
CA LEU A 116 -20.53 3.97 -5.09
C LEU A 116 -20.81 3.38 -3.70
N GLY A 117 -20.25 2.19 -3.45
CA GLY A 117 -20.45 1.40 -2.25
C GLY A 117 -19.93 2.09 -1.01
N LEU A 118 -18.78 2.77 -1.08
CA LEU A 118 -18.24 3.53 0.04
C LEU A 118 -19.22 4.62 0.50
N SER A 119 -19.77 5.37 -0.46
CA SER A 119 -20.75 6.42 -0.20
C SER A 119 -22.04 5.85 0.40
N TRP A 120 -22.47 4.68 -0.06
CA TRP A 120 -23.67 4.00 0.43
C TRP A 120 -23.48 3.42 1.83
N ILE A 121 -22.37 2.73 2.08
CA ILE A 121 -22.01 2.16 3.39
C ILE A 121 -21.90 3.27 4.45
N VAL A 122 -21.26 4.39 4.12
CA VAL A 122 -21.15 5.53 5.04
C VAL A 122 -22.54 6.08 5.40
N ARG A 123 -23.48 6.14 4.44
CA ARG A 123 -24.87 6.55 4.72
C ARG A 123 -25.59 5.54 5.59
N LEU A 124 -25.45 4.25 5.29
CA LEU A 124 -26.07 3.18 6.07
C LEU A 124 -25.56 3.18 7.52
N PHE A 125 -24.26 3.35 7.73
CA PHE A 125 -23.68 3.44 9.08
C PHE A 125 -24.13 4.68 9.85
N LYS A 126 -24.48 5.77 9.15
CA LYS A 126 -25.09 6.95 9.78
C LYS A 126 -26.56 6.75 10.18
N MET A 127 -27.27 5.81 9.54
CA MET A 127 -28.67 5.48 9.87
C MET A 127 -28.78 4.47 11.02
N LEU A 128 -27.70 3.77 11.36
CA LEU A 128 -27.67 2.81 12.45
C LEU A 128 -27.87 3.50 13.82
N PRO A 129 -28.62 2.89 14.76
CA PRO A 129 -28.84 3.43 16.11
C PRO A 129 -27.56 3.79 16.86
N PHE A 130 -26.50 3.01 16.66
CA PHE A 130 -25.16 3.26 17.16
C PHE A 130 -24.22 3.53 15.99
N ASN A 131 -23.86 4.80 15.81
CA ASN A 131 -22.91 5.21 14.79
C ASN A 131 -21.47 5.00 15.28
N PHE A 132 -20.83 3.94 14.77
CA PHE A 132 -19.45 3.59 15.10
C PHE A 132 -18.42 4.12 14.08
N PHE A 133 -18.84 4.94 13.12
CA PHE A 133 -17.97 5.52 12.09
C PHE A 133 -16.82 6.34 12.69
N GLY A 134 -17.13 7.17 13.70
CA GLY A 134 -16.14 8.00 14.38
C GLY A 134 -15.11 7.20 15.21
N ALA A 135 -15.39 5.93 15.50
CA ALA A 135 -14.44 5.04 16.13
C ALA A 135 -13.64 4.23 15.09
N LEU A 136 -14.22 3.89 13.93
CA LEU A 136 -13.48 3.29 12.80
C LEU A 136 -12.30 4.14 12.33
N SER A 137 -12.43 5.47 12.34
CA SER A 137 -11.32 6.36 11.96
C SER A 137 -10.11 6.25 12.89
N LEU A 138 -10.28 5.76 14.13
CA LEU A 138 -9.19 5.57 15.09
C LEU A 138 -8.29 4.39 14.76
N LEU A 139 -8.73 3.45 13.92
CA LEU A 139 -7.94 2.28 13.47
C LEU A 139 -6.57 2.68 12.92
N GLY A 140 -6.53 3.77 12.15
CA GLY A 140 -5.31 4.27 11.51
C GLY A 140 -4.40 5.09 12.42
N SER A 141 -4.84 5.45 13.62
CA SER A 141 -4.12 6.44 14.44
C SER A 141 -2.75 5.96 14.91
N PRO A 142 -2.61 4.72 15.45
CA PRO A 142 -1.30 4.23 15.88
C PRO A 142 -0.33 4.02 14.71
N ILE A 143 -0.87 3.76 13.50
CA ILE A 143 -0.05 3.59 12.30
C ILE A 143 0.76 4.85 12.01
N LEU A 144 0.22 6.04 12.27
CA LEU A 144 0.88 7.30 11.92
C LEU A 144 2.33 7.34 12.39
N LEU A 145 2.54 7.10 13.69
CA LEU A 145 3.87 7.17 14.29
C LEU A 145 4.62 5.83 14.20
N ALA A 146 3.92 4.71 14.38
CA ALA A 146 4.55 3.39 14.35
C ALA A 146 5.16 3.08 12.98
N PHE A 147 4.59 3.63 11.90
CA PHE A 147 5.14 3.49 10.55
C PHE A 147 6.55 4.11 10.42
N CYS A 148 6.93 5.08 11.24
CA CYS A 148 8.31 5.58 11.23
C CYS A 148 9.33 4.55 11.74
N ALA A 149 8.89 3.53 12.50
CA ALA A 149 9.78 2.55 13.11
C ALA A 149 10.16 1.39 12.18
N PHE A 150 9.36 1.06 11.16
CA PHE A 150 9.61 -0.12 10.33
C PHE A 150 10.99 -0.11 9.64
N PRO A 151 11.55 1.03 9.16
CA PRO A 151 12.88 1.01 8.53
C PRO A 151 13.97 0.62 9.54
N ALA A 152 13.81 0.99 10.82
CA ALA A 152 14.73 0.57 11.87
C ALA A 152 14.62 -0.94 12.16
N ILE A 153 13.42 -1.50 12.07
CA ILE A 153 13.18 -2.95 12.20
C ILE A 153 13.82 -3.68 11.00
N ALA A 154 13.65 -3.17 9.78
CA ALA A 154 14.26 -3.76 8.59
C ALA A 154 15.80 -3.75 8.66
N VAL A 155 16.39 -2.65 9.17
CA VAL A 155 17.83 -2.57 9.47
C VAL A 155 18.23 -3.58 10.56
N SER A 156 17.38 -3.78 11.56
CA SER A 156 17.61 -4.78 12.62
C SER A 156 17.64 -6.19 12.06
N GLU A 157 16.69 -6.53 11.19
CA GLU A 157 16.63 -7.84 10.54
C GLU A 157 17.84 -8.09 9.64
N GLN A 158 18.26 -7.10 8.84
CA GLN A 158 19.38 -7.27 7.91
C GLN A 158 20.77 -7.15 8.57
N HIS A 159 20.93 -6.31 9.60
CA HIS A 159 22.24 -5.92 10.12
C HIS A 159 22.40 -6.03 11.63
N ASN A 160 21.49 -6.72 12.31
CA ASN A 160 21.39 -6.92 13.76
C ASN A 160 20.78 -5.73 14.54
N VAL A 161 20.27 -6.07 15.72
CA VAL A 161 19.55 -5.17 16.65
C VAL A 161 20.33 -3.90 17.00
N LYS A 162 21.66 -3.94 17.07
CA LYS A 162 22.46 -2.73 17.38
C LYS A 162 22.28 -1.62 16.35
N LYS A 163 22.35 -1.94 15.06
CA LYS A 163 22.19 -0.95 13.97
C LYS A 163 20.73 -0.53 13.82
N GLY A 164 19.80 -1.46 14.04
CA GLY A 164 18.37 -1.15 14.12
C GLY A 164 18.06 -0.17 15.25
N GLY A 165 18.61 -0.40 16.45
CA GLY A 165 18.46 0.48 17.60
C GLY A 165 19.02 1.89 17.38
N ILE A 166 20.19 2.02 16.71
CA ILE A 166 20.73 3.33 16.33
C ILE A 166 19.79 4.05 15.34
N THR A 167 19.27 3.32 14.35
CA THR A 167 18.32 3.88 13.37
C THR A 167 17.02 4.34 14.05
N PHE A 168 16.51 3.53 14.99
CA PHE A 168 15.33 3.87 15.79
C PHE A 168 15.58 5.12 16.64
N LEU A 169 16.76 5.23 17.27
CA LEU A 169 17.13 6.41 18.06
C LEU A 169 17.18 7.67 17.19
N TRP A 170 17.82 7.63 16.03
CA TRP A 170 17.83 8.76 15.08
C TRP A 170 16.42 9.15 14.62
N THR A 171 15.58 8.15 14.36
CA THR A 171 14.17 8.36 13.99
C THR A 171 13.43 9.08 15.12
N PHE A 172 13.57 8.61 16.36
CA PHE A 172 12.93 9.21 17.54
C PHE A 172 13.43 10.64 17.82
N VAL A 173 14.75 10.86 17.78
CA VAL A 173 15.34 12.20 17.96
C VAL A 173 14.84 13.16 16.89
N THR A 174 14.80 12.72 15.63
CA THR A 174 14.26 13.54 14.52
C THR A 174 12.80 13.91 14.75
N TYR A 175 11.98 12.95 15.22
CA TYR A 175 10.59 13.20 15.57
C TYR A 175 10.45 14.26 16.67
N VAL A 176 11.20 14.13 17.76
CA VAL A 176 11.16 15.08 18.89
C VAL A 176 11.62 16.48 18.46
N LEU A 177 12.73 16.57 17.72
CA LEU A 177 13.26 17.84 17.23
C LEU A 177 12.30 18.50 16.25
N SER A 178 11.75 17.75 15.29
CA SER A 178 10.79 18.29 14.32
C SER A 178 9.47 18.70 14.97
N SER A 179 9.03 17.98 16.01
CA SER A 179 7.83 18.35 16.76
C SER A 179 8.00 19.64 17.57
N LYS A 180 9.22 19.92 18.07
CA LYS A 180 9.50 21.08 18.91
C LYS A 180 9.97 22.31 18.11
N PHE A 181 10.71 22.10 17.03
CA PHE A 181 11.40 23.15 16.27
C PHE A 181 11.02 23.17 14.78
N GLY A 182 10.09 22.34 14.33
CA GLY A 182 9.72 22.22 12.92
C GLY A 182 8.86 23.35 12.38
N THR A 183 8.49 24.33 13.20
CA THR A 183 7.71 25.51 12.75
C THR A 183 8.65 26.67 12.49
N PHE A 184 8.80 27.02 11.22
CA PHE A 184 9.59 28.16 10.77
C PHE A 184 8.68 29.28 10.32
N ASN A 185 8.80 30.44 10.98
CA ASN A 185 8.19 31.67 10.53
C ASN A 185 9.16 32.35 9.57
N LEU A 186 8.96 32.16 8.26
CA LEU A 186 9.59 33.05 7.28
C LEU A 186 8.78 34.35 7.31
N GLY A 187 9.46 35.49 7.54
CA GLY A 187 8.81 36.79 7.51
C GLY A 187 7.91 36.97 6.28
N ASN A 188 6.86 37.79 6.42
CA ASN A 188 5.71 37.97 5.51
C ASN A 188 4.49 37.07 5.77
N GLY A 189 4.35 36.51 6.97
CA GLY A 189 3.15 35.77 7.38
C GLY A 189 3.07 34.33 6.85
N ILE A 190 4.18 33.79 6.33
CA ILE A 190 4.27 32.40 5.85
C ILE A 190 4.88 31.53 6.95
N THR A 191 4.04 30.73 7.60
CA THR A 191 4.46 29.72 8.57
C THR A 191 4.64 28.38 7.87
N ILE A 192 5.87 27.86 7.82
CA ILE A 192 6.15 26.51 7.31
C ILE A 192 6.26 25.56 8.50
N THR A 193 5.33 24.61 8.61
CA THR A 193 5.36 23.55 9.62
C THR A 193 5.85 22.24 9.01
N LEU A 194 7.01 21.76 9.46
CA LEU A 194 7.48 20.42 9.11
C LEU A 194 6.63 19.36 9.81
N ASN A 195 6.14 18.40 9.05
CA ASN A 195 5.51 17.22 9.64
C ASN A 195 6.57 16.34 10.31
N ALA A 196 6.53 16.27 11.64
CA ALA A 196 7.51 15.51 12.41
C ALA A 196 7.56 14.02 12.05
N THR A 197 6.41 13.44 11.72
CA THR A 197 6.25 12.04 11.30
C THR A 197 6.91 11.79 9.94
N GLY A 198 6.70 12.68 8.97
CA GLY A 198 7.30 12.63 7.64
C GLY A 198 8.82 12.79 7.69
N MET A 199 9.32 13.72 8.51
CA MET A 199 10.76 13.90 8.71
C MET A 199 11.42 12.70 9.39
N ALA A 200 10.79 12.16 10.43
CA ALA A 200 11.27 10.95 11.11
C ALA A 200 11.31 9.76 10.15
N LEU A 201 10.25 9.56 9.35
CA LEU A 201 10.20 8.52 8.33
C LEU A 201 11.32 8.70 7.29
N LEU A 202 11.55 9.93 6.80
CA LEU A 202 12.60 10.22 5.82
C LEU A 202 13.99 9.85 6.37
N VAL A 203 14.30 10.25 7.60
CA VAL A 203 15.59 9.89 8.24
C VAL A 203 15.71 8.38 8.40
N ALA A 204 14.65 7.69 8.86
CA ALA A 204 14.64 6.24 9.00
C ALA A 204 14.91 5.53 7.66
N MET A 205 14.29 6.00 6.58
CA MET A 205 14.49 5.47 5.23
C MET A 205 15.90 5.71 4.70
N ILE A 206 16.48 6.89 4.94
CA ILE A 206 17.87 7.19 4.57
C ILE A 206 18.84 6.25 5.30
N CYS A 207 18.67 6.07 6.62
CA CYS A 207 19.47 5.13 7.39
C CYS A 207 19.37 3.70 6.85
N MET A 208 18.15 3.26 6.53
CA MET A 208 17.88 1.94 5.95
C MET A 208 18.62 1.74 4.62
N VAL A 209 18.48 2.67 3.69
CA VAL A 209 19.18 2.63 2.39
C VAL A 209 20.70 2.70 2.58
N TYR A 210 21.18 3.52 3.51
CA TYR A 210 22.60 3.65 3.81
C TYR A 210 23.23 2.36 4.32
N TYR A 211 22.58 1.68 5.28
CA TYR A 211 23.10 0.42 5.80
C TYR A 211 23.03 -0.70 4.76
N ALA A 212 21.93 -0.77 4.00
CA ALA A 212 21.78 -1.71 2.88
C ALA A 212 22.92 -1.55 1.84
N ALA A 213 23.23 -0.30 1.47
CA ALA A 213 24.27 0.02 0.50
C ALA A 213 25.70 -0.28 0.99
N LYS A 214 25.92 -0.50 2.30
CA LYS A 214 27.24 -0.89 2.82
C LYS A 214 27.62 -2.34 2.53
N VAL A 215 26.65 -3.20 2.20
CA VAL A 215 26.93 -4.58 1.79
C VAL A 215 27.36 -4.57 0.33
N LYS A 216 28.65 -4.83 0.09
CA LYS A 216 29.23 -4.89 -1.26
C LYS A 216 29.27 -6.34 -1.74
N GLY A 217 28.96 -6.55 -3.02
CA GLY A 217 29.08 -7.85 -3.66
C GLY A 217 30.54 -8.25 -3.86
N THR A 218 30.79 -9.56 -3.98
CA THR A 218 32.04 -10.08 -4.52
C THR A 218 32.06 -9.84 -6.03
N ASN A 219 33.20 -9.40 -6.59
CA ASN A 219 33.34 -9.00 -8.01
C ASN A 219 33.11 -10.12 -9.04
N ASN A 220 32.66 -11.31 -8.64
CA ASN A 220 32.31 -12.39 -9.55
C ASN A 220 30.84 -12.26 -9.94
N SER A 221 30.59 -11.46 -10.98
CA SER A 221 29.34 -11.50 -11.72
C SER A 221 29.14 -12.93 -12.24
N ASN A 222 28.24 -13.70 -11.62
CA ASN A 222 27.77 -14.94 -12.22
C ASN A 222 27.04 -14.57 -13.52
N GLU A 223 27.70 -14.72 -14.68
CA GLU A 223 27.15 -14.36 -16.00
C GLU A 223 25.76 -14.98 -16.24
N ASN A 224 25.51 -16.17 -15.67
CA ASN A 224 24.21 -16.83 -15.69
C ASN A 224 23.10 -16.03 -14.96
N LEU A 225 23.38 -15.39 -13.82
CA LEU A 225 22.40 -14.56 -13.11
C LEU A 225 22.07 -13.29 -13.91
N VAL A 226 23.07 -12.67 -14.53
CA VAL A 226 22.90 -11.49 -15.38
C VAL A 226 22.02 -11.79 -16.60
N ASN A 227 22.20 -12.97 -17.22
CA ASN A 227 21.39 -13.40 -18.35
C ASN A 227 19.92 -13.67 -17.96
N ILE A 228 19.68 -14.32 -16.81
CA ILE A 228 18.32 -14.56 -16.30
C ILE A 228 17.60 -13.25 -15.99
N PHE A 229 18.27 -12.30 -15.35
CA PHE A 229 17.69 -10.99 -15.04
C PHE A 229 17.44 -10.16 -16.29
N SER A 230 18.33 -10.23 -17.29
CA SER A 230 18.16 -9.51 -18.55
C SER A 230 16.89 -9.94 -19.29
N ALA A 231 16.58 -11.25 -19.32
CA ALA A 231 15.34 -11.75 -19.92
C ALA A 231 14.08 -11.25 -19.17
N ARG A 232 14.12 -11.28 -17.83
CA ARG A 232 13.03 -10.80 -16.96
C ARG A 232 12.80 -9.30 -17.11
N ILE A 233 13.86 -8.50 -17.13
CA ILE A 233 13.79 -7.05 -17.37
C ILE A 233 13.27 -6.77 -18.78
N GLY A 234 13.74 -7.52 -19.79
CA GLY A 234 13.27 -7.41 -21.18
C GLY A 234 11.77 -7.63 -21.31
N ARG A 235 11.21 -8.61 -20.57
CA ARG A 235 9.77 -8.85 -20.49
C ARG A 235 9.01 -7.64 -19.96
N ILE A 236 9.50 -7.01 -18.90
CA ILE A 236 8.88 -5.80 -18.31
C ILE A 236 8.95 -4.65 -19.30
N LYS A 237 10.15 -4.37 -19.84
CA LYS A 237 10.37 -3.27 -20.81
C LYS A 237 9.52 -3.40 -22.06
N LYS A 238 9.27 -4.62 -22.56
CA LYS A 238 8.39 -4.84 -23.72
C LYS A 238 6.96 -4.35 -23.48
N ASN A 239 6.51 -4.30 -22.23
CA ASN A 239 5.16 -3.91 -21.85
C ASN A 239 5.08 -2.49 -21.25
N TRP A 240 6.08 -1.63 -21.52
CA TRP A 240 6.15 -0.27 -20.96
C TRP A 240 4.87 0.56 -21.21
N ILE A 241 4.18 0.38 -22.33
CA ILE A 241 2.94 1.11 -22.66
C ILE A 241 1.83 0.82 -21.63
N TRP A 242 1.64 -0.46 -21.29
CA TRP A 242 0.65 -0.87 -20.30
C TRP A 242 1.01 -0.36 -18.90
N LEU A 243 2.30 -0.37 -18.57
CA LEU A 243 2.80 0.15 -17.30
C LEU A 243 2.59 1.66 -17.22
N SER A 244 3.02 2.41 -18.24
CA SER A 244 2.81 3.87 -18.32
C SER A 244 1.35 4.26 -18.27
N LEU A 245 0.46 3.52 -18.95
CA LEU A 245 -0.98 3.74 -18.86
C LEU A 245 -1.47 3.57 -17.41
N MET A 246 -1.05 2.50 -16.73
CA MET A 246 -1.40 2.27 -15.33
C MET A 246 -0.86 3.38 -14.42
N GLY A 247 0.41 3.77 -14.61
CA GLY A 247 1.04 4.86 -13.87
C GLY A 247 0.29 6.18 -14.02
N GLY A 248 -0.08 6.56 -15.26
CA GLY A 248 -0.87 7.75 -15.53
C GLY A 248 -2.26 7.71 -14.88
N LEU A 249 -2.98 6.58 -14.97
CA LEU A 249 -4.31 6.44 -14.36
C LEU A 249 -4.26 6.56 -12.84
N ILE A 250 -3.28 5.92 -12.19
CA ILE A 250 -3.09 6.02 -10.73
C ILE A 250 -2.75 7.46 -10.34
N THR A 251 -1.84 8.13 -11.06
CA THR A 251 -1.45 9.51 -10.76
C THR A 251 -2.62 10.48 -10.94
N ALA A 252 -3.44 10.30 -11.98
CA ALA A 252 -4.66 11.07 -12.18
C ALA A 252 -5.66 10.87 -11.03
N ALA A 253 -5.91 9.62 -10.63
CA ALA A 253 -6.77 9.33 -9.48
C ALA A 253 -6.22 9.89 -8.16
N SER A 254 -4.90 9.89 -7.97
CA SER A 254 -4.25 10.50 -6.80
C SER A 254 -4.42 12.03 -6.79
N SER A 255 -4.37 12.68 -7.96
CA SER A 255 -4.53 14.14 -8.07
C SER A 255 -5.95 14.65 -7.74
N GLU A 256 -6.95 13.79 -7.90
CA GLU A 256 -8.34 14.05 -7.47
C GLU A 256 -8.58 13.69 -5.99
N LEU A 257 -7.53 13.28 -5.27
CA LEU A 257 -7.58 12.84 -3.86
C LEU A 257 -8.54 11.68 -3.60
N ILE A 258 -8.87 10.90 -4.63
CA ILE A 258 -9.75 9.73 -4.50
C ILE A 258 -8.98 8.44 -4.23
N LEU A 259 -7.68 8.39 -4.54
CA LEU A 259 -6.83 7.21 -4.39
C LEU A 259 -5.50 7.58 -3.73
N THR A 260 -5.09 6.81 -2.73
CA THR A 260 -3.77 6.95 -2.09
C THR A 260 -3.18 5.58 -1.77
N ILE A 261 -1.86 5.50 -1.59
CA ILE A 261 -1.16 4.23 -1.43
C ILE A 261 -1.18 3.70 0.00
N ASP A 262 -1.07 4.58 0.98
CA ASP A 262 -0.79 4.20 2.36
C ASP A 262 -1.64 4.94 3.39
N VAL A 263 -1.72 4.36 4.60
CA VAL A 263 -2.58 4.87 5.67
C VAL A 263 -2.09 6.21 6.21
N LEU A 264 -0.78 6.47 6.26
CA LEU A 264 -0.25 7.73 6.76
C LEU A 264 -0.62 8.87 5.83
N SER A 265 -0.37 8.72 4.53
CA SER A 265 -0.78 9.69 3.51
C SER A 265 -2.31 9.88 3.50
N LEU A 266 -3.08 8.79 3.61
CA LEU A 266 -4.55 8.84 3.71
C LEU A 266 -5.05 9.65 4.91
N GLN A 267 -4.45 9.46 6.08
CA GLN A 267 -4.83 10.18 7.29
C GLN A 267 -4.42 11.65 7.25
N LEU A 268 -3.28 11.99 6.64
CA LEU A 268 -2.88 13.38 6.41
C LEU A 268 -3.85 14.07 5.45
N LEU A 269 -4.29 13.38 4.40
CA LEU A 269 -5.31 13.89 3.48
C LEU A 269 -6.66 14.11 4.17
N ASN A 270 -7.08 13.23 5.07
CA ASN A 270 -8.29 13.44 5.88
C ASN A 270 -8.24 14.71 6.74
N LYS A 271 -7.04 15.11 7.17
CA LYS A 271 -6.81 16.35 7.94
C LYS A 271 -6.63 17.58 7.04
N GLY A 272 -6.71 17.42 5.72
CA GLY A 272 -6.45 18.49 4.74
C GLY A 272 -4.96 18.81 4.55
N GLN A 273 -4.05 18.03 5.14
CA GLN A 273 -2.60 18.26 5.13
C GLN A 273 -1.96 17.67 3.86
N VAL A 274 -2.30 18.22 2.69
CA VAL A 274 -1.86 17.68 1.38
C VAL A 274 -0.34 17.75 1.21
N HIS A 275 0.30 18.87 1.57
CA HIS A 275 1.76 19.01 1.44
C HIS A 275 2.53 17.99 2.28
N GLU A 276 2.03 17.68 3.47
CA GLU A 276 2.62 16.67 4.34
C GLU A 276 2.44 15.27 3.74
N ALA A 277 1.25 14.97 3.20
CA ALA A 277 0.98 13.72 2.50
C ALA A 277 1.90 13.50 1.28
N VAL A 278 2.22 14.58 0.54
CA VAL A 278 3.21 14.55 -0.55
C VAL A 278 4.59 14.15 -0.03
N LEU A 279 5.10 14.84 0.98
CA LEU A 279 6.44 14.60 1.53
C LEU A 279 6.56 13.18 2.09
N THR A 280 5.52 12.70 2.79
CA THR A 280 5.45 11.33 3.27
C THR A 280 5.45 10.33 2.11
N SER A 281 4.59 10.53 1.10
CA SER A 281 4.51 9.65 -0.06
C SER A 281 5.84 9.58 -0.81
N PHE A 282 6.55 10.71 -0.89
CA PHE A 282 7.88 10.79 -1.49
C PHE A 282 8.94 10.02 -0.69
N ALA A 283 9.01 10.25 0.62
CA ALA A 283 9.94 9.54 1.51
C ALA A 283 9.69 8.01 1.48
N ARG A 284 8.42 7.61 1.44
CA ARG A 284 8.01 6.22 1.26
C ARG A 284 8.53 5.66 -0.07
N ALA A 285 8.28 6.33 -1.19
CA ALA A 285 8.71 5.85 -2.51
C ALA A 285 10.22 5.58 -2.57
N ILE A 286 11.04 6.46 -1.97
CA ILE A 286 12.50 6.26 -1.88
C ILE A 286 12.84 4.94 -1.17
N GLY A 287 12.30 4.70 0.02
CA GLY A 287 12.66 3.52 0.79
C GLY A 287 12.05 2.21 0.27
N PHE A 288 10.96 2.26 -0.50
CA PHE A 288 10.36 1.07 -1.14
C PHE A 288 10.96 0.76 -2.52
N THR A 289 11.72 1.69 -3.11
CA THR A 289 12.37 1.49 -4.41
C THR A 289 13.20 0.20 -4.45
N PRO A 290 14.03 -0.14 -3.43
CA PRO A 290 14.77 -1.40 -3.43
C PRO A 290 13.87 -2.62 -3.46
N LEU A 291 12.79 -2.66 -2.67
CA LEU A 291 11.81 -3.76 -2.67
C LEU A 291 11.14 -3.93 -4.03
N VAL A 292 10.64 -2.85 -4.63
CA VAL A 292 9.92 -2.91 -5.91
C VAL A 292 10.85 -3.36 -7.03
N PHE A 293 12.04 -2.79 -7.12
CA PHE A 293 12.98 -3.13 -8.18
C PHE A 293 13.58 -4.53 -8.00
N SER A 294 13.98 -4.92 -6.79
CA SER A 294 14.57 -6.25 -6.56
C SER A 294 13.58 -7.35 -6.93
N THR A 295 12.34 -7.24 -6.46
CA THR A 295 11.30 -8.20 -6.79
C THR A 295 10.94 -8.19 -8.26
N ALA A 296 10.90 -7.03 -8.92
CA ALA A 296 10.66 -6.96 -10.36
C ALA A 296 11.76 -7.64 -11.19
N ILE A 297 13.03 -7.40 -10.85
CA ILE A 297 14.18 -8.00 -11.53
C ILE A 297 14.18 -9.52 -11.34
N VAL A 298 13.90 -9.97 -10.11
CA VAL A 298 13.85 -11.40 -9.77
C VAL A 298 12.62 -12.07 -10.38
N THR A 299 11.49 -11.42 -10.57
CA THR A 299 10.26 -12.11 -11.01
C THR A 299 9.90 -11.88 -12.47
N GLY A 300 10.40 -10.82 -13.08
CA GLY A 300 9.97 -10.37 -14.42
C GLY A 300 8.54 -9.81 -14.44
N VAL A 301 7.95 -9.52 -13.26
CA VAL A 301 6.64 -8.91 -13.11
C VAL A 301 6.78 -7.63 -12.32
N TYR A 302 6.26 -6.52 -12.84
CA TYR A 302 6.42 -5.21 -12.22
C TYR A 302 5.34 -4.91 -11.16
N GLY A 303 5.53 -3.86 -10.37
CA GLY A 303 4.48 -3.34 -9.50
C GLY A 303 3.47 -2.51 -10.30
N MET A 304 2.16 -2.71 -10.09
CA MET A 304 1.14 -1.88 -10.76
C MET A 304 1.34 -0.38 -10.51
N ALA A 305 1.83 -0.03 -9.33
CA ALA A 305 2.11 1.34 -8.92
C ALA A 305 3.59 1.75 -9.02
N GLY A 306 4.43 0.92 -9.66
CA GLY A 306 5.87 1.17 -9.74
C GLY A 306 6.52 1.36 -8.38
N THR A 307 7.47 2.30 -8.26
CA THR A 307 8.09 2.64 -6.97
C THR A 307 7.17 3.42 -6.02
N THR A 308 5.90 3.62 -6.40
CA THR A 308 4.88 4.42 -5.72
C THR A 308 5.10 5.94 -5.75
N LEU A 309 6.17 6.44 -6.34
CA LEU A 309 6.41 7.89 -6.49
C LEU A 309 5.30 8.59 -7.31
N ILE A 310 4.66 7.83 -8.21
CA ILE A 310 3.49 8.28 -8.98
C ILE A 310 2.34 8.81 -8.10
N PHE A 311 2.23 8.36 -6.85
CA PHE A 311 1.25 8.91 -5.89
C PHE A 311 1.66 10.29 -5.41
N ALA A 312 2.94 10.49 -5.05
CA ALA A 312 3.47 11.78 -4.64
C ALA A 312 3.35 12.83 -5.76
N ILE A 313 3.65 12.44 -7.01
CA ILE A 313 3.45 13.28 -8.20
C ILE A 313 1.97 13.66 -8.36
N GLY A 314 1.05 12.70 -8.15
CA GLY A 314 -0.39 12.96 -8.25
C GLY A 314 -0.86 13.94 -7.18
N LEU A 315 -0.42 13.75 -5.93
CA LEU A 315 -0.75 14.65 -4.82
C LEU A 315 -0.16 16.06 -5.02
N LEU A 316 1.01 16.19 -5.64
CA LEU A 316 1.60 17.48 -6.04
C LEU A 316 0.78 18.19 -7.10
N LEU A 317 0.27 17.45 -8.08
CA LEU A 317 -0.54 17.96 -9.20
C LEU A 317 -2.04 17.98 -8.88
N LYS A 318 -2.39 18.16 -7.60
CA LYS A 318 -3.77 18.16 -7.11
C LYS A 318 -4.67 19.06 -7.96
N GLY A 319 -5.79 18.52 -8.42
CA GLY A 319 -6.78 19.23 -9.23
C GLY A 319 -6.44 19.35 -10.72
N GLN A 320 -5.37 18.71 -11.21
CA GLN A 320 -4.98 18.70 -12.61
C GLN A 320 -4.85 17.27 -13.16
N PRO A 321 -5.96 16.52 -13.32
CA PRO A 321 -5.93 15.08 -13.61
C PRO A 321 -5.28 14.72 -14.95
N LEU A 322 -5.41 15.57 -15.98
CA LEU A 322 -4.78 15.34 -17.28
C LEU A 322 -3.26 15.53 -17.24
N VAL A 323 -2.79 16.58 -16.56
CA VAL A 323 -1.35 16.83 -16.37
C VAL A 323 -0.75 15.73 -15.49
N ALA A 324 -1.46 15.36 -14.43
CA ALA A 324 -1.13 14.25 -13.55
C ALA A 324 -1.02 12.93 -14.33
N PHE A 325 -1.96 12.64 -15.23
CA PHE A 325 -1.89 11.46 -16.08
C PHE A 325 -0.61 11.39 -16.91
N ILE A 326 -0.28 12.49 -17.61
CA ILE A 326 0.91 12.57 -18.46
C ILE A 326 2.18 12.43 -17.60
N ALA A 327 2.28 13.18 -16.50
CA ALA A 327 3.42 13.13 -15.60
C ALA A 327 3.62 11.72 -15.00
N GLY A 328 2.54 11.07 -14.57
CA GLY A 328 2.58 9.69 -14.07
C GLY A 328 3.00 8.68 -15.12
N ALA A 329 2.50 8.80 -16.36
CA ALA A 329 2.85 7.92 -17.46
C ALA A 329 4.33 8.05 -17.87
N VAL A 330 4.84 9.28 -17.93
CA VAL A 330 6.25 9.59 -18.21
C VAL A 330 7.13 9.07 -17.08
N TRP A 331 6.78 9.31 -15.82
CA TRP A 331 7.56 8.83 -14.69
C TRP A 331 7.64 7.31 -14.66
N MET A 332 6.51 6.62 -14.85
CA MET A 332 6.48 5.16 -14.94
C MET A 332 7.33 4.64 -16.10
N TRP A 333 7.33 5.32 -17.25
CA TRP A 333 8.22 4.97 -18.36
C TRP A 333 9.70 5.09 -17.95
N ILE A 334 10.08 6.18 -17.27
CA ILE A 334 11.44 6.38 -16.74
C ILE A 334 11.83 5.23 -15.79
N GLU A 335 10.96 4.87 -14.84
CA GLU A 335 11.20 3.76 -13.91
C GLU A 335 11.47 2.44 -14.65
N VAL A 336 10.63 2.12 -15.64
CA VAL A 336 10.76 0.91 -16.45
C VAL A 336 12.07 0.91 -17.24
N GLN A 337 12.49 2.06 -17.79
CA GLN A 337 13.78 2.15 -18.48
C GLN A 337 14.97 2.01 -17.52
N ALA A 338 14.86 2.57 -16.31
CA ALA A 338 15.88 2.53 -15.29
C ALA A 338 16.15 1.12 -14.72
N LEU A 339 15.20 0.18 -14.82
CA LEU A 339 15.34 -1.19 -14.30
C LEU A 339 16.67 -1.87 -14.65
N GLY A 340 17.16 -1.70 -15.89
CA GLY A 340 18.43 -2.29 -16.31
C GLY A 340 19.65 -1.69 -15.60
N ALA A 341 19.64 -0.38 -15.37
CA ALA A 341 20.69 0.31 -14.62
C ALA A 341 20.60 -0.04 -13.12
N THR A 342 19.39 -0.09 -12.56
CA THR A 342 19.17 -0.47 -11.17
C THR A 342 19.64 -1.90 -10.91
N ALA A 343 19.39 -2.84 -11.83
CA ALA A 343 19.86 -4.22 -11.68
C ALA A 343 21.39 -4.31 -11.54
N LYS A 344 22.14 -3.59 -12.40
CA LYS A 344 23.61 -3.50 -12.29
C LYS A 344 24.04 -2.86 -10.96
N GLY A 345 23.32 -1.83 -10.51
CA GLY A 345 23.56 -1.20 -9.22
C GLY A 345 23.33 -2.15 -8.05
N MET A 346 22.27 -2.95 -8.09
CA MET A 346 21.94 -3.95 -7.06
C MET A 346 22.91 -5.13 -7.03
N ASP A 347 23.50 -5.52 -8.18
CA ASP A 347 24.57 -6.52 -8.18
C ASP A 347 25.84 -6.02 -7.47
N LYS A 348 26.16 -4.72 -7.62
CA LYS A 348 27.27 -4.08 -6.89
C LYS A 348 26.97 -3.94 -5.40
N PHE A 349 25.71 -3.72 -5.04
CA PHE A 349 25.21 -3.51 -3.68
C PHE A 349 24.11 -4.52 -3.33
N PRO A 350 24.44 -5.81 -3.15
CA PRO A 350 23.45 -6.86 -2.92
C PRO A 350 22.61 -6.63 -1.66
N GLY A 351 23.12 -5.88 -0.67
CA GLY A 351 22.32 -5.51 0.50
C GLY A 351 21.07 -4.71 0.15
N LEU A 352 21.09 -3.87 -0.91
CA LEU A 352 19.88 -3.18 -1.37
C LEU A 352 18.84 -4.15 -1.96
N ARG A 353 19.28 -5.23 -2.59
CA ARG A 353 18.39 -6.26 -3.12
C ARG A 353 17.73 -7.04 -2.00
N ASP A 354 18.53 -7.50 -1.05
CA ASP A 354 18.10 -8.35 0.07
C ASP A 354 17.27 -7.56 1.09
N MET A 355 17.49 -6.24 1.20
CA MET A 355 16.68 -5.35 2.03
C MET A 355 15.20 -5.36 1.59
N GLY A 356 14.88 -5.72 0.35
CA GLY A 356 13.51 -5.84 -0.11
C GLY A 356 12.66 -6.78 0.76
N ASP A 357 13.18 -7.97 1.08
CA ASP A 357 12.42 -8.94 1.88
C ASP A 357 12.30 -8.51 3.35
N HIS A 358 13.33 -7.88 3.89
CA HIS A 358 13.29 -7.28 5.24
C HIS A 358 12.27 -6.14 5.34
N ILE A 359 12.18 -5.27 4.33
CA ILE A 359 11.14 -4.23 4.25
C ILE A 359 9.75 -4.87 4.29
N ARG A 360 9.52 -5.95 3.53
CA ARG A 360 8.22 -6.63 3.48
C ARG A 360 7.83 -7.17 4.87
N ASN A 361 8.74 -7.88 5.53
CA ASN A 361 8.48 -8.51 6.83
C ASN A 361 8.23 -7.46 7.91
N SER A 362 9.17 -6.54 8.08
CA SER A 362 9.09 -5.47 9.08
C SER A 362 7.82 -4.63 8.92
N LEU A 363 7.41 -4.34 7.68
CA LEU A 363 6.18 -3.60 7.39
C LEU A 363 4.93 -4.37 7.80
N MET A 364 4.83 -5.65 7.42
CA MET A 364 3.68 -6.49 7.78
C MET A 364 3.53 -6.59 9.30
N GLU A 365 4.63 -6.77 10.03
CA GLU A 365 4.62 -6.80 11.50
C GLU A 365 4.19 -5.46 12.09
N THR A 366 4.80 -4.36 11.64
CA THR A 366 4.55 -3.01 12.14
C THR A 366 3.08 -2.62 11.95
N ILE A 367 2.53 -2.86 10.75
CA ILE A 367 1.13 -2.55 10.43
C ILE A 367 0.18 -3.46 11.23
N SER A 368 0.48 -4.75 11.35
CA SER A 368 -0.37 -5.69 12.10
C SER A 368 -0.51 -5.30 13.57
N ILE A 369 0.59 -4.98 14.24
CA ILE A 369 0.58 -4.54 15.64
C ILE A 369 -0.13 -3.18 15.76
N SER A 370 0.17 -2.23 14.88
CA SER A 370 -0.43 -0.89 14.92
C SER A 370 -1.94 -0.92 14.73
N LEU A 371 -2.44 -1.76 13.81
CA LEU A 371 -3.88 -1.94 13.58
C LEU A 371 -4.56 -2.66 14.75
N LEU A 372 -3.90 -3.63 15.38
CA LEU A 372 -4.44 -4.30 16.55
C LEU A 372 -4.61 -3.31 17.72
N ILE A 373 -3.61 -2.46 17.96
CA ILE A 373 -3.69 -1.37 18.95
C ILE A 373 -4.78 -0.37 18.56
N GLY A 374 -4.86 0.00 17.27
CA GLY A 374 -5.89 0.92 16.77
C GLY A 374 -7.30 0.37 16.96
N ALA A 375 -7.49 -0.92 16.71
CA ALA A 375 -8.73 -1.65 16.94
C ALA A 375 -9.10 -1.69 18.42
N ALA A 376 -8.12 -1.95 19.29
CA ALA A 376 -8.31 -1.94 20.74
C ALA A 376 -8.81 -0.56 21.23
N ILE A 377 -8.18 0.52 20.76
CA ILE A 377 -8.59 1.91 21.07
C ILE A 377 -10.00 2.19 20.52
N ALA A 378 -10.26 1.84 19.27
CA ALA A 378 -11.56 2.04 18.62
C ALA A 378 -12.68 1.30 19.36
N CYS A 379 -12.49 0.02 19.64
CA CYS A 379 -13.46 -0.82 20.32
C CYS A 379 -13.71 -0.37 21.76
N ASN A 380 -12.67 0.02 22.50
CA ASN A 380 -12.83 0.53 23.86
C ASN A 380 -13.57 1.87 23.89
N LYS A 381 -13.41 2.70 22.84
CA LYS A 381 -14.23 3.91 22.68
C LYS A 381 -15.70 3.59 22.38
N MET A 382 -15.97 2.51 21.64
CA MET A 382 -17.35 2.10 21.33
C MET A 382 -18.06 1.49 22.53
N ALA A 383 -17.39 0.56 23.23
CA ALA A 383 -17.89 -0.13 24.41
C ALA A 383 -16.80 -0.12 25.48
N PRO A 384 -16.82 0.86 26.41
CA PRO A 384 -15.88 0.91 27.52
C PRO A 384 -15.85 -0.42 28.26
N THR A 385 -14.65 -0.89 28.64
CA THR A 385 -14.41 -2.18 29.34
C THR A 385 -14.47 -3.42 28.44
N PHE A 386 -15.51 -3.58 27.61
CA PHE A 386 -15.66 -4.77 26.76
C PHE A 386 -14.85 -4.72 25.47
N GLY A 387 -14.51 -3.52 24.98
CA GLY A 387 -13.81 -3.35 23.71
C GLY A 387 -12.44 -4.03 23.67
N PHE A 388 -11.65 -3.95 24.75
CA PHE A 388 -10.36 -4.63 24.84
C PHE A 388 -10.53 -6.15 24.89
N PHE A 389 -11.46 -6.65 25.70
CA PHE A 389 -11.79 -8.07 25.77
C PHE A 389 -12.16 -8.62 24.38
N TRP A 390 -13.00 -7.90 23.64
CA TRP A 390 -13.42 -8.30 22.30
C TRP A 390 -12.24 -8.40 21.32
N VAL A 391 -11.40 -7.37 21.25
CA VAL A 391 -10.28 -7.34 20.28
C VAL A 391 -9.22 -8.38 20.62
N ILE A 392 -8.84 -8.52 21.90
CA ILE A 392 -7.84 -9.51 22.33
C ILE A 392 -8.40 -10.93 22.15
N GLY A 393 -9.65 -11.16 22.53
CA GLY A 393 -10.33 -12.46 22.38
C GLY A 393 -10.43 -12.87 20.92
N THR A 394 -10.90 -11.99 20.03
CA THR A 394 -10.98 -12.26 18.59
C THR A 394 -9.61 -12.54 17.97
N TRP A 395 -8.55 -11.83 18.39
CA TRP A 395 -7.19 -12.08 17.92
C TRP A 395 -6.63 -13.43 18.38
N LEU A 396 -6.82 -13.79 19.65
CA LEU A 396 -6.39 -15.09 20.17
C LEU A 396 -7.16 -16.25 19.53
N LEU A 397 -8.48 -16.10 19.35
CA LEU A 397 -9.31 -17.08 18.64
C LEU A 397 -8.88 -17.24 17.19
N ASN A 398 -8.53 -16.15 16.50
CA ASN A 398 -8.02 -16.20 15.13
C ASN A 398 -6.79 -17.13 15.01
N LYS A 399 -5.85 -17.02 15.96
CA LYS A 399 -4.65 -17.88 16.00
C LYS A 399 -4.93 -19.36 16.26
N LYS A 400 -6.14 -19.71 16.73
CA LYS A 400 -6.57 -21.10 16.96
C LYS A 400 -7.45 -21.65 15.83
N MET A 401 -7.81 -20.84 14.83
CA MET A 401 -8.61 -21.30 13.71
C MET A 401 -7.80 -22.17 12.74
N LYS A 402 -8.45 -23.15 12.11
CA LYS A 402 -7.85 -23.97 11.05
C LYS A 402 -7.40 -23.15 9.83
N LYS A 403 -8.07 -22.03 9.59
CA LYS A 403 -7.76 -21.06 8.53
C LYS A 403 -7.77 -19.65 9.14
N PRO A 404 -6.66 -19.21 9.74
CA PRO A 404 -6.58 -17.89 10.36
C PRO A 404 -6.73 -16.79 9.30
N LEU A 405 -7.38 -15.70 9.67
CA LEU A 405 -7.31 -14.44 8.94
C LEU A 405 -5.88 -13.89 9.03
N VAL A 406 -5.49 -13.13 8.01
CA VAL A 406 -4.22 -12.39 8.01
C VAL A 406 -4.18 -11.45 9.22
N ASP A 407 -3.08 -11.42 9.97
CA ASP A 407 -3.00 -10.70 11.26
C ASP A 407 -3.44 -9.23 11.17
N MET A 408 -3.03 -8.51 10.11
CA MET A 408 -3.45 -7.13 9.89
C MET A 408 -4.95 -6.93 9.60
N ALA A 409 -5.67 -7.99 9.20
CA ALA A 409 -7.11 -7.94 8.96
C ALA A 409 -7.93 -8.08 10.25
N VAL A 410 -7.37 -8.73 11.27
CA VAL A 410 -8.10 -9.13 12.48
C VAL A 410 -8.65 -7.91 13.22
N GLY A 411 -7.81 -6.90 13.47
CA GLY A 411 -8.21 -5.70 14.22
C GLY A 411 -9.39 -4.95 13.58
N PRO A 412 -9.30 -4.56 12.29
CA PRO A 412 -10.40 -3.87 11.62
C PRO A 412 -11.68 -4.71 11.50
N ILE A 413 -11.57 -6.01 11.23
CA ILE A 413 -12.74 -6.91 11.17
C ILE A 413 -13.40 -7.01 12.55
N ALA A 414 -12.63 -7.19 13.61
CA ALA A 414 -13.14 -7.22 14.98
C ALA A 414 -13.86 -5.90 15.33
N THR A 415 -13.33 -4.77 14.88
CA THR A 415 -13.91 -3.44 15.13
C THR A 415 -15.25 -3.25 14.43
N ILE A 416 -15.35 -3.65 13.15
CA ILE A 416 -16.62 -3.61 12.41
C ILE A 416 -17.63 -4.58 13.04
N ALA A 417 -17.20 -5.80 13.38
CA ALA A 417 -18.06 -6.80 13.99
C ALA A 417 -18.63 -6.33 15.34
N LEU A 418 -17.82 -5.68 16.19
CA LEU A 418 -18.28 -5.09 17.44
C LEU A 418 -19.29 -3.97 17.17
N GLY A 419 -19.00 -3.06 16.24
CA GLY A 419 -19.92 -1.98 15.88
C GLY A 419 -21.30 -2.48 15.44
N LEU A 420 -21.34 -3.55 14.64
CA LEU A 420 -22.59 -4.21 14.25
C LEU A 420 -23.28 -4.90 15.44
N LEU A 421 -22.52 -5.59 16.29
CA LEU A 421 -23.03 -6.27 17.48
C LEU A 421 -23.66 -5.29 18.47
N LEU A 422 -23.04 -4.13 18.71
CA LEU A 422 -23.59 -3.08 19.58
C LEU A 422 -24.91 -2.51 19.04
N ASN A 423 -25.07 -2.45 17.71
CA ASN A 423 -26.36 -2.07 17.12
C ASN A 423 -27.44 -3.11 17.40
N ILE A 424 -27.12 -4.41 17.32
CA ILE A 424 -28.06 -5.48 17.66
C ILE A 424 -28.42 -5.42 19.15
N LEU A 425 -27.43 -5.30 20.04
CA LEU A 425 -27.68 -5.16 21.48
C LEU A 425 -28.55 -3.96 21.80
N ARG A 426 -28.38 -2.85 21.07
CA ARG A 426 -29.19 -1.64 21.23
C ARG A 426 -30.64 -1.81 20.77
N ILE A 427 -30.86 -2.61 19.73
CA ILE A 427 -32.22 -2.98 19.30
C ILE A 427 -32.91 -3.85 20.37
N VAL A 428 -32.16 -4.68 21.09
CA VAL A 428 -32.68 -5.57 22.14
C VAL A 428 -32.64 -4.92 23.53
N HIS A 429 -32.31 -3.62 23.62
CA HIS A 429 -32.19 -2.85 24.87
C HIS A 429 -31.16 -3.39 25.88
N LEU A 430 -30.12 -4.07 25.41
CA LEU A 430 -29.02 -4.59 26.23
C LEU A 430 -27.76 -3.70 26.18
N PHE A 431 -27.81 -2.62 25.39
CA PHE A 431 -26.78 -1.58 25.25
C PHE A 431 -27.46 -0.28 24.81
#